data_AF-A0A9D4FQZ0-F1
#
_entry.id   AF-A0A9D4FQZ0-F1
#
_cell.length_a   1.000
_cell.length_b   1.000
_cell.length_c   1.000
_cell.angle_alpha   90.00
_cell.angle_beta   90.00
_cell.angle_gamma   90.00
#
_symmetry.space_group_name_H-M   'P 1'
#
loop_
_entity.id
_entity.type
_entity.pdbx_description
1 polymer ?
#
loop_
_entity_poly.entity_id
_entity_poly.type
_entity_poly.pdbx_seq_one_letter_code
_entity_poly.pdbx_strand_id
1 'polypeptide(L)' 'MISEPGGNNKMLFSYVKSMKSDSSGVAPLKKDGSTYSDASAKAKILNDQFSSVFTKENCENLPDLGQDIPVEAPH' A
#
# COMPACT_ATOMS: atom_id res chain seq x y z
N MET A 1 45.72 -24.99 -24.86
CA MET A 1 45.11 -23.66 -25.01
C MET A 1 44.36 -23.32 -23.73
N ILE A 2 44.42 -22.06 -23.36
CA ILE A 2 43.99 -21.44 -22.11
C ILE A 2 42.48 -21.59 -21.89
N SER A 3 42.10 -21.72 -20.62
CA SER A 3 40.76 -21.90 -20.04
C SER A 3 39.66 -20.98 -20.61
N GLU A 4 38.46 -21.51 -20.83
CA GLU A 4 37.22 -20.72 -20.89
C GLU A 4 36.34 -21.00 -19.67
N PRO A 5 35.97 -19.99 -18.85
CA PRO A 5 35.07 -20.18 -17.73
C PRO A 5 33.63 -20.20 -18.26
N GLY A 6 33.05 -21.40 -18.34
CA GLY A 6 31.62 -21.59 -18.57
C GLY A 6 30.81 -21.07 -17.39
N GLY A 7 30.68 -19.75 -17.28
CA GLY A 7 30.01 -19.06 -16.19
C GLY A 7 28.57 -19.56 -16.03
N ASN A 8 28.30 -20.07 -14.83
CA ASN A 8 27.03 -20.59 -14.32
C ASN A 8 25.98 -19.48 -14.15
N ASN A 9 25.66 -18.80 -15.25
CA ASN A 9 24.64 -17.74 -15.36
C ASN A 9 23.25 -18.22 -14.90
N LYS A 10 22.99 -19.52 -14.94
CA LYS A 10 21.73 -20.13 -14.47
C LYS A 10 21.47 -19.86 -12.99
N MET A 11 22.50 -19.87 -12.14
CA MET A 11 22.36 -19.60 -10.71
C MET A 11 22.03 -18.14 -10.44
N LEU A 12 22.74 -17.23 -11.11
CA LEU A 12 22.46 -15.79 -11.04
C LEU A 12 21.04 -15.49 -11.55
N PHE A 13 20.63 -16.07 -12.68
CA PHE A 13 19.30 -15.89 -13.24
C PHE A 13 18.20 -16.46 -12.33
N SER A 14 18.45 -17.61 -11.69
CA SER A 14 17.54 -18.22 -10.72
C SER A 14 17.38 -17.33 -9.48
N TYR A 15 18.48 -16.79 -8.96
CA TYR A 15 18.49 -15.88 -7.82
C TYR A 15 17.74 -14.56 -8.11
N VAL A 16 18.00 -13.96 -9.29
CA VAL A 16 17.26 -12.77 -9.75
C VAL A 16 15.77 -13.09 -9.90
N LYS A 17 15.42 -14.28 -10.41
CA LYS A 17 14.01 -14.72 -10.48
C LYS A 17 13.39 -14.91 -9.09
N SER A 18 14.10 -15.50 -8.13
CA SER A 18 13.55 -15.71 -6.78
C SER A 18 13.37 -14.41 -6.01
N MET A 19 14.14 -13.37 -6.33
CA MET A 19 13.95 -12.03 -5.77
C MET A 19 12.75 -11.28 -6.37
N LYS A 20 12.31 -11.66 -7.57
CA LYS A 20 11.12 -11.06 -8.18
C LYS A 20 9.89 -11.67 -7.53
N SER A 21 9.20 -10.88 -6.71
CA SER A 21 7.84 -11.20 -6.29
C SER A 21 6.94 -11.26 -7.52
N ASP A 22 6.15 -12.34 -7.64
CA ASP A 22 5.14 -12.48 -8.71
C ASP A 22 4.28 -11.22 -8.75
N SER A 23 4.13 -10.63 -9.93
CA SER A 23 3.40 -9.36 -10.13
C SER A 23 1.88 -9.60 -10.11
N SER A 24 1.38 -10.29 -9.11
CA SER A 24 -0.05 -10.60 -8.95
C SER A 24 -0.87 -9.40 -8.42
N GLY A 25 -0.29 -8.21 -8.37
CA GLY A 25 -0.91 -6.98 -7.86
C GLY A 25 -1.03 -5.85 -8.89
N VAL A 26 -1.51 -4.69 -8.43
CA VAL A 26 -1.64 -3.45 -9.22
C VAL A 26 -0.32 -3.13 -9.93
N ALA A 27 -0.38 -2.92 -11.25
CA ALA A 27 0.75 -2.54 -12.08
C ALA A 27 1.48 -1.29 -11.54
N PRO A 28 2.77 -1.09 -11.88
CA PRO A 28 3.47 0.12 -11.48
C PRO A 28 2.69 1.38 -11.88
N LEU A 29 2.54 2.32 -10.95
CA LEU A 29 1.79 3.55 -11.17
C LEU A 29 2.71 4.66 -11.68
N LYS A 30 2.18 5.56 -12.51
CA LYS A 30 2.91 6.73 -12.98
C LYS A 30 2.32 7.99 -12.36
N LYS A 31 3.15 8.80 -11.69
CA LYS A 31 2.78 10.10 -11.12
C LYS A 31 3.97 11.05 -11.32
N ASP A 32 3.69 12.25 -11.84
CA ASP A 32 4.69 13.31 -12.07
C ASP A 32 5.92 12.85 -12.87
N GLY A 33 5.68 12.03 -13.91
CA GLY A 33 6.75 11.49 -14.77
C GLY A 33 7.55 10.32 -14.17
N SER A 34 7.35 10.00 -12.89
CA SER A 34 8.03 8.92 -12.18
C SER A 34 7.18 7.65 -12.09
N THR A 35 7.84 6.49 -12.10
CA THR A 35 7.19 5.16 -12.01
C THR A 35 7.39 4.56 -10.62
N TYR A 36 6.29 4.15 -9.99
CA TYR A 36 6.25 3.59 -8.64
C TYR A 36 5.82 2.13 -8.67
N SER A 37 6.73 1.23 -8.30
CA SER A 37 6.46 -0.22 -8.18
C SER A 37 6.24 -0.66 -6.73
N ASP A 38 6.73 0.11 -5.75
CA ASP A 38 6.59 -0.16 -4.32
C ASP A 38 5.12 -0.13 -3.85
N ALA A 39 4.77 -1.03 -2.94
CA ALA A 39 3.39 -1.19 -2.48
C ALA A 39 2.91 0.03 -1.67
N SER A 40 3.74 0.57 -0.77
CA SER A 40 3.39 1.71 0.07
C SER A 40 3.22 2.98 -0.77
N ALA A 41 4.16 3.22 -1.69
CA ALA A 41 4.06 4.34 -2.61
C ALA A 41 2.80 4.28 -3.48
N LYS A 42 2.47 3.10 -4.04
CA LYS A 42 1.25 2.91 -4.83
C LYS A 42 -0.01 3.18 -4.01
N ALA A 43 -0.09 2.66 -2.78
CA ALA A 43 -1.24 2.88 -1.91
C ALA A 43 -1.46 4.37 -1.61
N LYS A 44 -0.38 5.11 -1.31
CA LYS A 44 -0.47 6.55 -1.08
C LYS A 44 -0.97 7.30 -2.32
N ILE A 45 -0.45 6.97 -3.50
CA ILE A 45 -0.87 7.60 -4.76
C ILE A 45 -2.36 7.39 -5.02
N LEU A 46 -2.86 6.16 -4.81
CA LEU A 46 -4.27 5.85 -4.98
C LEU A 46 -5.12 6.61 -3.95
N ASN A 47 -4.73 6.60 -2.68
CA ASN A 47 -5.43 7.35 -1.64
C ASN A 47 -5.55 8.84 -1.97
N ASP A 48 -4.46 9.46 -2.46
CA ASP A 48 -4.46 10.86 -2.89
C ASP A 48 -5.41 11.09 -4.08
N GLN A 49 -5.42 10.19 -5.08
CA GLN A 49 -6.26 10.33 -6.27
C GLN A 49 -7.76 10.21 -5.96
N PHE A 50 -8.10 9.37 -5.00
CA PHE A 50 -9.48 9.13 -4.60
C PHE A 50 -9.89 9.90 -3.34
N SER A 51 -9.03 10.77 -2.80
CA SER A 51 -9.32 11.47 -1.53
C SER A 51 -10.56 12.35 -1.64
N SER A 52 -10.90 12.85 -2.83
CA SER A 52 -12.06 13.72 -3.06
C SER A 52 -13.39 12.98 -3.13
N VAL A 53 -13.41 11.66 -3.34
CA VAL A 53 -14.67 10.90 -3.37
C VAL A 53 -15.21 10.61 -1.98
N PHE A 54 -14.39 10.79 -0.94
CA PHE A 54 -14.81 10.62 0.44
C PHE A 54 -15.56 11.86 0.94
N THR A 55 -16.68 11.62 1.62
CA THR A 55 -17.45 12.67 2.28
C THR A 55 -16.61 13.33 3.37
N LYS A 56 -16.52 14.67 3.33
CA LYS A 56 -15.97 15.45 4.45
C LYS A 56 -17.10 15.73 5.42
N GLU A 57 -17.18 14.94 6.49
CA GLU A 57 -18.22 15.12 7.49
C GLU A 57 -17.94 16.36 8.34
N ASN A 58 -18.98 17.13 8.63
CA ASN A 58 -18.92 18.23 9.58
C ASN A 58 -19.26 17.70 10.97
N CYS A 59 -18.26 17.49 11.81
CA CYS A 59 -18.44 16.97 13.17
C CYS A 59 -18.91 18.03 14.18
N GLU A 60 -18.97 19.31 13.80
CA GLU A 60 -19.33 20.42 14.70
C GLU A 60 -20.80 20.37 15.18
N ASN A 61 -21.65 19.60 14.51
CA ASN A 61 -23.07 19.46 14.86
C ASN A 61 -23.49 18.00 15.01
N LEU A 62 -22.56 17.15 15.47
CA LEU A 62 -22.94 15.82 15.89
C LEU A 62 -23.78 15.95 17.17
N PRO A 63 -24.99 15.36 17.22
CA PRO A 63 -25.77 15.33 18.44
C PRO A 63 -24.94 14.63 19.53
N ASP A 64 -24.84 15.28 20.69
CA ASP A 64 -24.27 14.65 21.88
C ASP A 64 -25.12 13.43 22.20
N LEU A 65 -24.55 12.24 22.03
CA LEU A 65 -25.28 10.99 22.17
C LEU A 65 -25.64 10.68 23.62
N GLY A 66 -25.17 11.51 24.57
CA GLY A 66 -25.37 11.29 25.99
C GLY A 66 -24.58 10.08 26.47
N GLN A 67 -24.03 10.15 27.67
CA GLN A 67 -23.54 8.94 28.31
C GLN A 67 -24.76 8.13 28.75
N ASP A 68 -25.04 7.00 28.10
CA ASP A 68 -25.96 5.96 28.59
C ASP A 68 -25.36 5.31 29.86
N ILE A 69 -25.16 6.09 30.92
CA ILE A 69 -24.90 5.56 32.25
C ILE A 69 -26.25 5.59 32.94
N PRO A 70 -26.90 4.43 33.16
CA PRO A 70 -28.01 4.39 34.09
C PRO A 70 -27.41 4.69 35.47
N VAL A 71 -27.47 5.95 35.88
CA VAL A 71 -27.15 6.35 37.25
C VAL A 71 -28.21 5.71 38.12
N GLU A 72 -27.83 4.60 38.73
CA GLU A 72 -28.61 3.88 39.72
C GLU A 72 -29.15 4.86 40.77
N ALA A 73 -30.47 4.91 40.92
CA ALA A 73 -31.12 5.76 41.92
C ALA A 73 -30.86 5.19 43.32
N PRO A 74 -30.22 5.94 44.25
CA PRO A 74 -30.14 5.52 45.64
C PRO A 74 -31.42 5.92 46.39
N HIS A 75 -31.99 4.89 47.04
CA HIS A 75 -32.94 4.87 48.17
C HIS A 75 -34.39 5.33 47.96
#